data_AF-A0A0M8MJD0-F1
#
_entry.id   AF-A0A0M8MJD0-F1
#
_cell.length_a   1.000
_cell.length_b   1.000
_cell.length_c   1.000
_cell.angle_alpha   90.00
_cell.angle_beta   90.00
_cell.angle_gamma   90.00
#
_symmetry.space_group_name_H-M   'P 1'
#
loop_
_entity.id
_entity.type
_entity.pdbx_description
1 polymer ?
#
loop_
_entity_poly.entity_id
_entity_poly.type
_entity_poly.pdbx_seq_one_letter_code
_entity_poly.pdbx_strand_id
1 'polypeptide(L)'
;MITFTTAVTQRSLYMAFNNLIIRYYSTTTTTPLYSEITGLTIGTAAMPIRLYPDPNGWFFFNFRPYVAALINRNNFEDTVQPQIDAANADTFVYYVSNRVFLQRLVQIKVYLPGVETPETHTVTLSWLAGVQQLGDPFEYVVSNTYVLSPFMAGTANSYYLKYWQGYPFDIPFYASITGLTLKNETNLLQQEFPSLGAYGTRLFVSDGRTDESLEDLLPLAVGYNRLRIKRYEEDTDKDPFIHLEKMPYKCGIYLKWLNAQGGYSYWLFEDTYSIDRATKSLGELDRDNNNLGDTFARTTQIGKESIDTLKVVAELLTENESRIVQGILDSPKIYLFTGKPYSQSSYRHWVEVSLKTTSARIKNPREPLTNFMFDIELPVRYAQTL
;
A
#
# COMPACT_ATOMS: atom_id res chain seq x y z
N MET A 1 -33.26 -21.95 -5.23
CA MET A 1 -32.55 -21.05 -4.31
C MET A 1 -31.08 -21.16 -4.60
N ILE A 2 -30.32 -20.07 -4.54
CA ILE A 2 -28.86 -20.13 -4.74
C ILE A 2 -28.21 -20.65 -3.46
N THR A 3 -27.41 -21.71 -3.56
CA THR A 3 -26.62 -22.28 -2.46
C THR A 3 -25.13 -22.14 -2.75
N PHE A 4 -24.37 -21.63 -1.77
CA PHE A 4 -22.93 -21.45 -1.86
C PHE A 4 -22.21 -22.59 -1.14
N THR A 5 -21.19 -23.17 -1.77
CA THR A 5 -20.30 -24.12 -1.09
C THR A 5 -19.17 -23.43 -0.33
N THR A 6 -18.79 -22.24 -0.80
CA THR A 6 -17.86 -21.36 -0.11
C THR A 6 -18.63 -20.08 0.18
N ALA A 7 -19.11 -19.95 1.41
CA ALA A 7 -19.91 -18.79 1.80
C ALA A 7 -19.02 -17.54 1.80
N VAL A 8 -19.51 -16.46 1.20
CA VAL A 8 -18.91 -15.15 1.35
C VAL A 8 -19.65 -14.43 2.45
N THR A 9 -18.94 -13.96 3.46
CA THR A 9 -19.55 -13.22 4.56
C THR A 9 -19.43 -11.72 4.31
N GLN A 10 -20.47 -10.97 4.68
CA GLN A 10 -20.44 -9.49 4.69
C GLN A 10 -19.56 -8.94 5.82
N ARG A 11 -19.20 -9.80 6.78
CA ARG A 11 -18.44 -9.43 7.98
C ARG A 11 -16.93 -9.40 7.70
N SER A 12 -16.46 -10.17 6.72
CA SER A 12 -15.05 -10.24 6.34
C SER A 12 -14.63 -9.06 5.47
N LEU A 13 -13.41 -8.58 5.70
CA LEU A 13 -12.72 -7.58 4.92
C LEU A 13 -11.65 -8.29 4.09
N TYR A 14 -11.86 -8.37 2.78
CA TYR A 14 -11.01 -9.16 1.89
C TYR A 14 -9.83 -8.33 1.35
N MET A 15 -8.77 -8.99 0.91
CA MET A 15 -7.65 -8.34 0.23
C MET A 15 -7.91 -8.31 -1.29
N ALA A 16 -7.84 -7.12 -1.90
CA ALA A 16 -8.21 -6.89 -3.30
C ALA A 16 -7.36 -7.68 -4.30
N PHE A 17 -6.10 -7.95 -3.95
CA PHE A 17 -5.15 -8.65 -4.81
C PHE A 17 -5.08 -10.16 -4.52
N ASN A 18 -5.87 -10.65 -3.56
CA ASN A 18 -6.04 -12.07 -3.29
C ASN A 18 -7.16 -12.68 -4.13
N ASN A 19 -7.08 -13.99 -4.35
CA ASN A 19 -8.19 -14.73 -4.94
C ASN A 19 -9.35 -14.76 -3.94
N LEU A 20 -10.51 -14.28 -4.37
CA LEU A 20 -11.79 -14.47 -3.67
C LEU A 20 -12.69 -15.24 -4.62
N ILE A 21 -12.78 -16.54 -4.39
CA ILE A 21 -13.47 -17.47 -5.28
C ILE A 21 -14.80 -17.86 -4.65
N ILE A 22 -15.88 -17.73 -5.41
CA ILE A 22 -17.18 -18.29 -5.05
C ILE A 22 -17.53 -19.46 -5.94
N ARG A 23 -18.19 -20.43 -5.32
CA ARG A 23 -18.79 -21.58 -5.98
C ARG A 23 -20.22 -21.71 -5.48
N TYR A 24 -21.15 -21.79 -6.42
CA TYR A 24 -22.57 -21.82 -6.11
C TYR A 24 -23.35 -22.54 -7.20
N TYR A 25 -24.54 -23.01 -6.84
CA TYR A 25 -25.47 -23.69 -7.74
C TYR A 25 -26.91 -23.32 -7.35
N SER A 26 -27.87 -23.57 -8.24
CA SER A 26 -29.30 -23.46 -7.90
C SER A 26 -29.81 -24.79 -7.35
N THR A 27 -30.61 -24.77 -6.29
CA THR A 27 -31.27 -25.97 -5.73
C THR A 27 -32.47 -26.45 -6.55
N THR A 28 -32.77 -25.81 -7.68
CA THR A 28 -33.87 -26.23 -8.55
C THR A 28 -33.45 -27.45 -9.37
N THR A 29 -34.44 -28.25 -9.81
CA THR A 29 -34.18 -29.48 -10.58
C THR A 29 -33.86 -29.21 -12.05
N THR A 30 -34.11 -28.00 -12.54
CA THR A 30 -33.82 -27.58 -13.91
C THR A 30 -32.38 -27.09 -14.02
N THR A 31 -31.69 -27.49 -15.09
CA THR A 31 -30.33 -27.01 -15.36
C THR A 31 -30.36 -25.50 -15.63
N PRO A 32 -29.58 -24.69 -14.91
CA PRO A 32 -29.50 -23.25 -15.16
C PRO A 32 -29.03 -22.92 -16.57
N LEU A 33 -29.50 -21.80 -17.13
CA LEU A 33 -29.04 -21.32 -18.44
C LEU A 33 -27.72 -20.56 -18.30
N TYR A 34 -27.71 -19.56 -17.42
CA TYR A 34 -26.55 -18.73 -17.12
C TYR A 34 -26.75 -18.02 -15.77
N SER A 35 -25.67 -17.47 -15.24
CA SER A 35 -25.70 -16.56 -14.10
C SER A 35 -25.15 -15.20 -14.50
N GLU A 36 -25.69 -14.13 -13.93
CA GLU A 36 -25.15 -12.78 -14.06
C GLU A 36 -24.75 -12.24 -12.70
N ILE A 37 -23.53 -11.72 -12.63
CA ILE A 37 -23.01 -11.01 -11.47
C ILE A 37 -23.00 -9.53 -11.80
N THR A 38 -23.73 -8.73 -11.01
CA THR A 38 -23.83 -7.27 -11.17
C THR A 38 -23.40 -6.57 -9.88
N GLY A 39 -23.21 -5.24 -9.93
CA GLY A 39 -22.79 -4.43 -8.78
C GLY A 39 -21.30 -4.05 -8.80
N LEU A 40 -20.54 -4.55 -9.77
CA LEU A 40 -19.20 -4.08 -10.10
C LEU A 40 -19.32 -2.98 -11.16
N THR A 41 -18.94 -1.75 -10.82
CA THR A 41 -19.08 -0.57 -11.69
C THR A 41 -17.74 0.12 -11.92
N ILE A 42 -17.43 0.42 -13.19
CA ILE A 42 -16.29 1.25 -13.59
C ILE A 42 -16.86 2.62 -13.94
N GLY A 43 -16.56 3.64 -13.12
CA GLY A 43 -17.24 4.93 -13.21
C GLY A 43 -18.75 4.77 -12.99
N THR A 44 -19.54 5.19 -13.98
CA THR A 44 -21.01 5.05 -14.00
C THR A 44 -21.50 3.83 -14.77
N ALA A 45 -20.62 3.13 -15.49
CA ALA A 45 -20.99 1.97 -16.30
C ALA A 45 -21.10 0.71 -15.44
N ALA A 46 -22.24 0.03 -15.53
CA ALA A 46 -22.42 -1.30 -14.97
C ALA A 46 -21.64 -2.32 -15.82
N MET A 47 -20.92 -3.22 -15.16
CA MET A 47 -20.21 -4.33 -15.80
C MET A 47 -20.89 -5.64 -15.39
N PRO A 48 -22.00 -6.05 -16.04
CA PRO A 48 -22.60 -7.34 -15.79
C PRO A 48 -21.66 -8.43 -16.30
N ILE A 49 -21.36 -9.42 -15.46
CA ILE A 49 -20.51 -10.55 -15.83
C ILE A 49 -21.40 -11.77 -15.97
N ARG A 50 -21.46 -12.32 -17.18
CA ARG A 50 -22.23 -13.53 -17.47
C ARG A 50 -21.34 -14.77 -17.36
N LEU A 51 -21.84 -15.76 -16.63
CA LEU A 51 -21.19 -17.06 -16.43
C LEU A 51 -22.13 -18.16 -16.92
N TYR A 52 -21.55 -19.21 -17.49
CA TYR A 52 -22.27 -20.41 -17.88
C TYR A 52 -21.95 -21.54 -16.88
N PRO A 53 -22.94 -22.36 -16.52
CA PRO A 53 -22.72 -23.43 -15.56
C PRO A 53 -21.84 -24.53 -16.16
N ASP A 54 -21.17 -25.27 -15.29
CA ASP A 54 -20.54 -26.55 -15.65
C ASP A 54 -21.61 -27.63 -15.96
N PRO A 55 -21.22 -28.83 -16.43
CA PRO A 55 -22.17 -29.91 -16.70
C PRO A 55 -23.01 -30.37 -15.49
N ASN A 56 -22.58 -30.07 -14.27
CA ASN A 56 -23.29 -30.39 -13.04
C ASN A 56 -24.21 -29.24 -12.57
N GLY A 57 -24.26 -28.11 -13.29
CA GLY A 57 -25.06 -26.93 -12.92
C GLY A 57 -24.36 -25.92 -11.99
N TRP A 58 -23.03 -26.02 -11.83
CA TRP A 58 -22.26 -25.19 -10.90
C TRP A 58 -21.65 -23.98 -11.58
N PHE A 59 -21.57 -22.88 -10.84
CA PHE A 59 -20.91 -21.65 -11.26
C PHE A 59 -19.61 -21.43 -10.47
N PHE A 60 -18.63 -20.84 -11.13
CA PHE A 60 -17.35 -20.46 -10.55
C PHE A 60 -17.04 -19.01 -10.90
N PHE A 61 -16.67 -18.22 -9.90
CA PHE A 61 -16.29 -16.83 -10.12
C PHE A 61 -15.17 -16.39 -9.18
N ASN A 62 -14.15 -15.73 -9.73
CA ASN A 62 -13.07 -15.12 -8.95
C ASN A 62 -13.17 -13.59 -9.05
N PHE A 63 -13.35 -12.91 -7.91
CA PHE A 63 -13.47 -11.45 -7.85
C PHE A 63 -12.15 -10.71 -8.12
N ARG A 64 -10.99 -11.36 -7.91
CA ARG A 64 -9.66 -10.73 -7.96
C ARG A 64 -9.42 -9.81 -9.16
N PRO A 65 -9.52 -10.26 -10.42
CA PRO A 65 -9.16 -9.41 -11.56
C PRO A 65 -10.04 -8.15 -11.66
N TYR A 66 -11.32 -8.25 -11.28
CA TYR A 66 -12.25 -7.14 -11.32
C TYR A 66 -12.01 -6.16 -10.17
N VAL A 67 -11.85 -6.67 -8.96
CA VAL A 67 -11.63 -5.85 -7.76
C VAL A 67 -10.28 -5.15 -7.81
N ALA A 68 -9.22 -5.85 -8.23
CA ALA A 68 -7.88 -5.27 -8.39
C ALA A 68 -7.88 -4.09 -9.38
N ALA A 69 -8.58 -4.22 -10.51
CA ALA A 69 -8.73 -3.13 -11.49
C ALA A 69 -9.61 -1.99 -10.95
N LEU A 70 -10.63 -2.29 -10.14
CA LEU A 70 -11.55 -1.29 -9.61
C LEU A 70 -10.94 -0.44 -8.50
N ILE A 71 -10.09 -1.02 -7.65
CA ILE A 71 -9.45 -0.35 -6.52
C ILE A 71 -8.21 0.44 -6.96
N ASN A 72 -7.42 -0.10 -7.89
CA ASN A 72 -6.18 0.54 -8.36
C ASN A 72 -6.41 1.36 -9.65
N ARG A 73 -7.15 2.48 -9.54
CA ARG A 73 -7.46 3.33 -10.70
C ARG A 73 -6.33 4.27 -11.12
N ASN A 74 -5.42 4.57 -10.21
CA ASN A 74 -4.35 5.55 -10.39
C ASN A 74 -2.96 4.93 -10.26
N ASN A 75 -2.83 3.62 -10.49
CA ASN A 75 -1.56 2.91 -10.40
C ASN A 75 -0.84 3.13 -9.06
N PHE A 76 -1.58 3.19 -7.95
CA PHE A 76 -1.08 3.48 -6.61
C PHE A 76 -0.28 4.78 -6.47
N GLU A 77 -0.52 5.77 -7.34
CA GLU A 77 0.17 7.06 -7.23
C GLU A 77 -0.22 7.77 -5.91
N ASP A 78 0.78 8.25 -5.16
CA ASP A 78 0.56 9.08 -3.97
C ASP A 78 0.66 10.57 -4.28
N THR A 79 -0.49 11.16 -4.58
CA THR A 79 -0.64 12.60 -4.84
C THR A 79 -1.08 13.40 -3.62
N VAL A 80 -1.05 12.84 -2.41
CA VAL A 80 -1.52 13.56 -1.21
C VAL A 80 -0.56 14.71 -0.89
N GLN A 81 -1.11 15.91 -0.75
CA GLN A 81 -0.39 17.12 -0.34
C GLN A 81 -0.88 17.50 1.06
N PRO A 82 -0.13 17.18 2.12
CA PRO A 82 -0.51 17.58 3.46
C PRO A 82 -0.41 19.10 3.61
N GLN A 83 -1.43 19.68 4.23
CA GLN A 83 -1.54 21.02 4.77
C GLN A 83 -2.06 20.88 6.20
N ILE A 84 -1.13 20.70 7.14
CA ILE A 84 -1.44 20.55 8.56
C ILE A 84 -1.47 21.93 9.22
N ASP A 85 -2.31 22.07 10.24
CA ASP A 85 -2.46 23.25 11.11
C ASP A 85 -2.59 22.73 12.54
N ALA A 86 -1.64 23.08 13.40
CA ALA A 86 -1.60 22.64 14.79
C ALA A 86 -2.81 23.09 15.61
N ALA A 87 -3.55 24.13 15.19
CA ALA A 87 -4.76 24.58 15.87
C ALA A 87 -5.99 23.69 15.55
N ASN A 88 -5.91 22.84 14.53
CA ASN A 88 -7.04 22.04 14.05
C ASN A 88 -6.64 20.58 13.77
N ALA A 89 -7.01 19.68 14.69
CA ALA A 89 -6.72 18.25 14.62
C ALA A 89 -7.21 17.56 13.33
N ASP A 90 -8.30 18.02 12.72
CA ASP A 90 -8.82 17.42 11.49
C ASP A 90 -7.90 17.65 10.28
N THR A 91 -7.05 18.68 10.30
CA THR A 91 -6.10 18.95 9.21
C THR A 91 -4.97 17.92 9.10
N PHE A 92 -4.79 17.08 10.13
CA PHE A 92 -3.86 15.96 10.13
C PHE A 92 -4.44 14.71 9.45
N VAL A 93 -5.75 14.67 9.18
CA VAL A 93 -6.46 13.49 8.67
C VAL A 93 -6.80 13.65 7.18
N TYR A 94 -6.34 12.70 6.37
CA TYR A 94 -6.56 12.71 4.92
C TYR A 94 -7.33 11.48 4.48
N TYR A 95 -8.44 11.70 3.80
CA TYR A 95 -9.27 10.64 3.24
C TYR A 95 -8.66 10.12 1.93
N VAL A 96 -8.30 8.84 1.92
CA VAL A 96 -7.75 8.12 0.75
C VAL A 96 -8.56 6.86 0.44
N SER A 97 -9.82 6.83 0.91
CA SER A 97 -10.70 5.66 0.88
C SER A 97 -10.88 5.11 -0.53
N ASN A 98 -10.97 5.98 -1.55
CA ASN A 98 -11.10 5.58 -2.95
C ASN A 98 -9.89 4.81 -3.53
N ARG A 99 -8.75 4.78 -2.83
CA ARG A 99 -7.53 4.06 -3.22
C ARG A 99 -7.26 2.85 -2.33
N VAL A 100 -7.68 2.92 -1.07
CA VAL A 100 -7.36 1.92 -0.04
C VAL A 100 -8.51 0.94 0.19
N PHE A 101 -9.75 1.35 -0.06
CA PHE A 101 -10.94 0.58 0.28
C PHE A 101 -11.96 0.56 -0.86
N LEU A 102 -12.60 -0.60 -1.05
CA LEU A 102 -13.68 -0.79 -2.00
C LEU A 102 -14.82 -1.52 -1.31
N GLN A 103 -16.02 -0.96 -1.33
CA GLN A 103 -17.24 -1.68 -0.92
C GLN A 103 -18.23 -1.69 -2.07
N ARG A 104 -18.82 -2.86 -2.36
CA ARG A 104 -19.82 -3.02 -3.42
C ARG A 104 -20.95 -3.94 -2.97
N LEU A 105 -22.16 -3.54 -3.35
CA LEU A 105 -23.35 -4.39 -3.28
C LEU A 105 -23.36 -5.30 -4.51
N VAL A 106 -22.94 -6.54 -4.34
CA VAL A 106 -22.88 -7.54 -5.42
C VAL A 106 -24.20 -8.29 -5.48
N GLN A 107 -24.77 -8.41 -6.67
CA GLN A 107 -25.95 -9.23 -6.92
C GLN A 107 -25.58 -10.39 -7.83
N ILE A 108 -25.96 -11.59 -7.44
CA ILE A 108 -25.77 -12.83 -8.20
C ILE A 108 -27.16 -13.29 -8.62
N LYS A 109 -27.41 -13.32 -9.92
CA LYS A 109 -28.68 -13.73 -10.54
C LYS A 109 -28.47 -15.03 -11.29
N VAL A 110 -29.36 -16.01 -11.12
CA VAL A 110 -29.34 -17.28 -11.87
C VAL A 110 -30.63 -17.38 -12.68
N TYR A 111 -30.48 -17.54 -13.99
CA TYR A 111 -31.58 -17.62 -14.93
C TYR A 111 -31.87 -19.09 -15.27
N LEU A 112 -33.13 -19.49 -15.09
CA LEU A 112 -33.61 -20.85 -15.31
C LEU A 112 -34.48 -20.91 -16.57
N PRO A 113 -34.52 -22.05 -17.27
CA PRO A 113 -35.36 -22.19 -18.46
C PRO A 113 -36.85 -22.10 -18.10
N GLY A 114 -37.60 -21.26 -18.83
CA GLY A 114 -39.05 -21.12 -18.66
C GLY A 114 -39.49 -20.33 -17.42
N VAL A 115 -38.55 -19.69 -16.70
CA VAL A 115 -38.85 -18.85 -15.52
C VAL A 115 -38.51 -17.40 -15.85
N GLU A 116 -39.48 -16.49 -15.72
CA GLU A 116 -39.28 -15.06 -16.02
C GLU A 116 -38.42 -14.34 -14.98
N THR A 117 -38.51 -14.75 -13.70
CA THR A 117 -37.80 -14.13 -12.58
C THR A 117 -36.56 -14.94 -12.20
N PRO A 118 -35.34 -14.36 -12.28
CA PRO A 118 -34.13 -15.07 -11.88
C PRO A 118 -34.06 -15.23 -10.37
N GLU A 119 -33.44 -16.32 -9.91
CA GLU A 119 -33.06 -16.44 -8.51
C GLU A 119 -31.99 -15.39 -8.20
N THR A 120 -32.19 -14.57 -7.16
CA THR A 120 -31.28 -13.46 -6.85
C THR A 120 -30.72 -13.61 -5.44
N HIS A 121 -29.41 -13.46 -5.29
CA HIS A 121 -28.71 -13.32 -4.02
C HIS A 121 -27.94 -12.00 -3.99
N THR A 122 -28.08 -11.23 -2.92
CA THR A 122 -27.42 -9.92 -2.78
C THR A 122 -26.51 -9.92 -1.56
N VAL A 123 -25.27 -9.46 -1.73
CA VAL A 123 -24.25 -9.43 -0.68
C VAL A 123 -23.39 -8.17 -0.79
N THR A 124 -23.20 -7.46 0.32
CA THR A 124 -22.23 -6.35 0.39
C THR A 124 -20.85 -6.90 0.72
N LEU A 125 -19.90 -6.70 -0.19
CA LEU A 125 -18.52 -7.14 -0.03
C LEU A 125 -17.59 -5.93 0.11
N SER A 126 -16.57 -6.08 0.94
CA SER A 126 -15.61 -5.04 1.27
C SER A 126 -14.18 -5.54 1.05
N TRP A 127 -13.35 -4.73 0.42
CA TRP A 127 -11.97 -5.05 0.09
C TRP A 127 -11.01 -3.94 0.51
N LEU A 128 -9.83 -4.31 1.00
CA LEU A 128 -8.66 -3.44 1.16
C LEU A 128 -7.70 -3.60 0.00
N ALA A 129 -6.98 -2.54 -0.36
CA ALA A 129 -5.94 -2.52 -1.38
C ALA A 129 -4.64 -3.23 -0.94
N GLY A 130 -4.76 -4.41 -0.34
CA GLY A 130 -3.65 -5.21 0.16
C GLY A 130 -3.58 -6.61 -0.43
N VAL A 131 -2.57 -7.33 0.04
CA VAL A 131 -2.25 -8.74 -0.21
C VAL A 131 -2.11 -9.44 1.15
N GLN A 132 -2.61 -10.66 1.21
CA GLN A 132 -2.38 -11.61 2.31
C GLN A 132 -1.76 -12.88 1.75
N GLN A 133 -0.82 -13.51 2.47
CA GLN A 133 -0.18 -14.75 2.07
C GLN A 133 -0.63 -15.93 2.95
N LEU A 134 -0.44 -17.13 2.43
CA LEU A 134 -0.63 -18.35 3.22
C LEU A 134 0.33 -18.34 4.41
N GLY A 135 -0.20 -18.43 5.62
CA GLY A 135 0.58 -18.36 6.86
C GLY A 135 0.35 -17.08 7.66
N ASP A 136 -0.30 -16.06 7.09
CA ASP A 136 -0.75 -14.91 7.84
C ASP A 136 -1.90 -15.31 8.77
N PRO A 137 -1.76 -15.20 10.11
CA PRO A 137 -2.72 -15.77 11.05
C PRO A 137 -3.99 -14.92 11.24
N PHE A 138 -4.15 -13.84 10.48
CA PHE A 138 -5.15 -12.80 10.76
C PHE A 138 -6.32 -12.85 9.81
N GLU A 139 -7.53 -12.86 10.36
CA GLU A 139 -8.75 -12.60 9.61
C GLU A 139 -9.15 -11.13 9.77
N TYR A 140 -9.26 -10.43 8.66
CA TYR A 140 -9.73 -9.05 8.67
C TYR A 140 -11.26 -9.01 8.68
N VAL A 141 -11.78 -8.27 9.65
CA VAL A 141 -13.21 -8.04 9.89
C VAL A 141 -13.54 -6.57 9.63
N VAL A 142 -14.64 -6.32 8.92
CA VAL A 142 -15.08 -4.97 8.53
C VAL A 142 -15.30 -4.05 9.75
N SER A 143 -15.80 -4.59 10.86
CA SER A 143 -16.13 -3.80 12.07
C SER A 143 -14.94 -3.33 12.90
N ASN A 144 -13.72 -3.75 12.57
CA ASN A 144 -12.53 -3.49 13.37
C ASN A 144 -11.74 -2.29 12.84
N THR A 145 -10.77 -1.85 13.65
CA THR A 145 -9.80 -0.82 13.27
C THR A 145 -8.43 -1.47 13.05
N TYR A 146 -7.78 -1.15 11.95
CA TYR A 146 -6.44 -1.62 11.62
C TYR A 146 -5.53 -0.44 11.28
N VAL A 147 -4.28 -0.55 11.69
CA VAL A 147 -3.20 0.27 11.12
C VAL A 147 -2.70 -0.51 9.91
N LEU A 148 -2.60 0.14 8.75
CA LEU A 148 -2.22 -0.51 7.51
C LEU A 148 -0.69 -0.64 7.43
N SER A 149 -0.14 -1.40 8.37
CA SER A 149 1.27 -1.72 8.56
C SER A 149 1.37 -3.17 9.06
N PRO A 150 2.52 -3.86 8.90
CA PRO A 150 2.70 -5.19 9.45
C PRO A 150 2.51 -5.24 10.97
N PHE A 151 1.91 -6.33 11.46
CA PHE A 151 1.82 -6.61 12.89
C PHE A 151 3.19 -6.90 13.50
N MET A 152 3.37 -6.48 14.74
CA MET A 152 4.51 -6.90 15.55
C MET A 152 4.51 -8.41 15.76
N ALA A 153 5.71 -8.99 15.81
CA ALA A 153 5.89 -10.41 16.07
C ALA A 153 5.16 -10.87 17.34
N GLY A 154 4.37 -11.94 17.22
CA GLY A 154 3.66 -12.53 18.36
C GLY A 154 2.45 -11.74 18.88
N THR A 155 2.01 -10.70 18.17
CA THR A 155 0.84 -9.89 18.56
C THR A 155 -0.26 -9.93 17.52
N ALA A 156 -1.50 -9.61 17.92
CA ALA A 156 -2.66 -9.55 17.02
C ALA A 156 -3.29 -8.15 16.89
N ASN A 157 -2.80 -7.19 17.64
CA ASN A 157 -3.33 -5.83 17.69
C ASN A 157 -2.23 -4.76 17.85
N SER A 158 -0.95 -5.14 17.81
CA SER A 158 0.17 -4.20 17.96
C SER A 158 0.93 -4.03 16.66
N TYR A 159 1.28 -2.79 16.35
CA TYR A 159 2.03 -2.39 15.17
C TYR A 159 3.29 -1.66 15.61
N TYR A 160 4.36 -1.84 14.86
CA TYR A 160 5.59 -1.09 15.07
C TYR A 160 5.76 -0.11 13.91
N LEU A 161 6.15 1.13 14.23
CA LEU A 161 6.38 2.19 13.28
C LEU A 161 7.58 3.02 13.74
N LYS A 162 8.38 3.51 12.79
CA LYS A 162 9.54 4.34 13.06
C LYS A 162 9.42 5.66 12.32
N TYR A 163 9.59 6.76 13.04
CA TYR A 163 9.44 8.13 12.56
C TYR A 163 10.75 8.90 12.81
N TRP A 164 11.24 9.60 11.79
CA TRP A 164 12.43 10.46 11.90
C TRP A 164 12.01 11.92 11.82
N GLN A 165 12.43 12.71 12.82
CA GLN A 165 12.15 14.14 12.84
C GLN A 165 12.70 14.86 11.59
N GLY A 166 11.91 15.80 11.08
CA GLY A 166 12.23 16.58 9.88
C GLY A 166 11.87 15.91 8.56
N TYR A 167 11.37 14.68 8.58
CA TYR A 167 10.85 14.00 7.40
C TYR A 167 9.32 13.86 7.46
N PRO A 168 8.62 13.95 6.33
CA PRO A 168 7.19 13.67 6.27
C PRO A 168 6.90 12.22 6.68
N PHE A 169 5.88 12.03 7.50
CA PHE A 169 5.48 10.72 8.01
C PHE A 169 3.99 10.70 8.29
N ASP A 170 3.34 9.61 7.90
CA ASP A 170 1.94 9.37 8.19
C ASP A 170 1.68 7.92 8.59
N ILE A 171 0.54 7.72 9.24
CA ILE A 171 0.06 6.44 9.70
C ILE A 171 -1.23 6.14 8.93
N PRO A 172 -1.24 5.14 8.04
CA PRO A 172 -2.44 4.75 7.32
C PRO A 172 -3.35 3.88 8.20
N PHE A 173 -4.65 4.13 8.14
CA PHE A 173 -5.69 3.47 8.95
C PHE A 173 -6.84 2.96 8.10
N TYR A 174 -7.40 1.86 8.56
CA TYR A 174 -8.75 1.43 8.24
C TYR A 174 -9.59 1.43 9.52
N ALA A 175 -10.80 1.98 9.47
CA ALA A 175 -11.83 1.73 10.46
C ALA A 175 -13.21 1.74 9.80
N SER A 176 -14.21 1.16 10.48
CA SER A 176 -15.62 1.23 10.06
C SER A 176 -16.36 2.45 10.61
N ILE A 177 -15.71 3.21 11.49
CA ILE A 177 -16.30 4.36 12.17
C ILE A 177 -15.38 5.57 12.05
N THR A 178 -15.98 6.74 12.09
CA THR A 178 -15.30 8.03 12.21
C THR A 178 -15.20 8.42 13.68
N GLY A 179 -14.21 9.25 14.03
CA GLY A 179 -14.01 9.71 15.40
C GLY A 179 -13.20 8.69 16.19
N LEU A 180 -11.88 8.71 16.01
CA LEU A 180 -10.96 7.88 16.80
C LEU A 180 -10.15 8.75 17.73
N THR A 181 -9.92 8.25 18.95
CA THR A 181 -9.07 8.91 19.93
C THR A 181 -7.73 8.22 20.01
N LEU A 182 -6.64 8.98 19.88
CA LEU A 182 -5.29 8.49 20.10
C LEU A 182 -4.84 8.88 21.49
N LYS A 183 -4.57 7.87 22.31
CA LYS A 183 -4.03 8.03 23.66
C LYS A 183 -2.57 7.61 23.67
N ASN A 184 -1.66 8.51 24.04
CA ASN A 184 -0.26 8.17 24.26
C ASN A 184 -0.10 7.63 25.68
N GLU A 185 0.09 6.32 25.83
CA GLU A 185 0.25 5.68 27.15
C GLU A 185 1.56 6.05 27.83
N THR A 186 2.54 6.60 27.10
CA THR A 186 3.83 7.01 27.66
C THR A 186 3.71 8.29 28.50
N ASN A 187 2.84 9.23 28.11
CA ASN A 187 2.63 10.49 28.84
C ASN A 187 1.17 10.71 29.30
N LEU A 188 0.29 9.75 29.02
CA LEU A 188 -1.14 9.73 29.38
C LEU A 188 -2.00 10.81 28.70
N LEU A 189 -1.47 11.55 27.73
CA LEU A 189 -2.23 12.52 26.95
C LEU A 189 -3.03 11.82 25.86
N GLN A 190 -4.13 12.44 25.44
CA GLN A 190 -4.97 11.92 24.36
C GLN A 190 -5.49 13.05 23.47
N GLN A 191 -5.68 12.74 22.20
CA GLN A 191 -6.25 13.64 21.20
C GLN A 191 -7.34 12.92 20.42
N GLU A 192 -8.49 13.55 20.28
CA GLU A 192 -9.60 13.07 19.45
C GLU A 192 -9.44 13.57 18.01
N PHE A 193 -9.71 12.70 17.06
CA PHE A 193 -9.76 13.01 15.63
C PHE A 193 -11.14 12.65 15.07
N PRO A 194 -12.09 13.62 15.04
CA PRO A 194 -13.46 13.39 14.57
C PRO A 194 -13.53 12.79 13.16
N SER A 195 -12.58 13.17 12.30
CA SER A 195 -12.48 12.73 10.91
C SER A 195 -11.76 11.39 10.71
N LEU A 196 -11.01 10.90 11.70
CA LEU A 196 -10.17 9.71 11.52
C LEU A 196 -11.02 8.44 11.47
N GLY A 197 -10.70 7.54 10.53
CA GLY A 197 -11.30 6.21 10.46
C GLY A 197 -12.37 5.98 9.38
N ALA A 198 -12.69 6.93 8.49
CA ALA A 198 -13.63 6.67 7.40
C ALA A 198 -13.02 5.76 6.30
N TYR A 199 -13.08 4.43 6.48
CA TYR A 199 -12.80 3.42 5.45
C TYR A 199 -11.53 3.70 4.61
N GLY A 200 -10.40 4.01 5.26
CA GLY A 200 -9.14 4.34 4.59
C GLY A 200 -8.78 5.82 4.76
N THR A 201 -8.07 6.11 5.84
CA THR A 201 -7.58 7.46 6.19
C THR A 201 -6.10 7.43 6.50
N ARG A 202 -5.39 8.54 6.29
CA ARG A 202 -3.99 8.72 6.71
C ARG A 202 -3.94 9.80 7.76
N LEU A 203 -3.26 9.53 8.86
CA LEU A 203 -2.95 10.53 9.88
C LEU A 203 -1.50 10.97 9.68
N PHE A 204 -1.29 12.21 9.28
CA PHE A 204 0.06 12.75 9.18
C PHE A 204 0.57 13.08 10.58
N VAL A 205 1.77 12.61 10.92
CA VAL A 205 2.46 13.00 12.15
C VAL A 205 3.26 14.27 11.90
N SER A 206 3.85 14.39 10.70
CA SER A 206 4.57 15.57 10.24
C SER A 206 4.47 15.67 8.72
N ASP A 207 4.40 16.89 8.20
CA ASP A 207 4.57 17.19 6.78
C ASP A 207 6.04 17.47 6.41
N GLY A 208 6.97 17.28 7.35
CA GLY A 208 8.39 17.58 7.22
C GLY A 208 8.82 18.85 7.96
N ARG A 209 7.89 19.75 8.34
CA ARG A 209 8.22 20.94 9.13
C ARG A 209 8.33 20.64 10.64
N THR A 210 8.87 21.61 11.38
CA THR A 210 9.00 21.57 12.86
C THR A 210 8.05 22.51 13.59
N ASP A 211 7.48 23.49 12.89
CA ASP A 211 6.58 24.49 13.45
C ASP A 211 5.17 23.95 13.66
N GLU A 212 4.75 23.00 12.82
CA GLU A 212 3.47 22.32 12.91
C GLU A 212 3.68 20.81 12.79
N SER A 213 3.27 20.07 13.81
CA SER A 213 3.29 18.61 13.81
C SER A 213 2.22 18.05 14.76
N LEU A 214 1.99 16.74 14.67
CA LEU A 214 1.10 16.07 15.62
C LEU A 214 1.59 16.24 17.07
N GLU A 215 2.88 16.52 17.28
CA GLU A 215 3.45 16.73 18.61
C GLU A 215 2.90 17.97 19.32
N ASP A 216 2.34 18.94 18.59
CA ASP A 216 1.70 20.12 19.17
C ASP A 216 0.34 19.79 19.81
N LEU A 217 -0.31 18.72 19.34
CA LEU A 217 -1.58 18.21 19.86
C LEU A 217 -1.39 17.03 20.81
N LEU A 218 -0.51 16.10 20.44
CA LEU A 218 -0.20 14.87 21.16
C LEU A 218 1.33 14.71 21.25
N PRO A 219 1.97 15.31 22.26
CA PRO A 219 3.42 15.28 22.42
C PRO A 219 4.00 13.87 22.38
N LEU A 220 5.10 13.69 21.65
CA LEU A 220 5.82 12.43 21.50
C LEU A 220 7.24 12.56 22.08
N ALA A 221 7.58 11.67 23.02
CA ALA A 221 8.93 11.58 23.56
C ALA A 221 9.92 11.03 22.52
N VAL A 222 11.19 11.43 22.56
CA VAL A 222 12.23 10.78 21.75
C VAL A 222 12.39 9.32 22.22
N GLY A 223 12.46 8.38 21.29
CA GLY A 223 12.42 6.94 21.57
C GLY A 223 11.01 6.35 21.44
N TYR A 224 10.66 5.39 22.30
CA TYR A 224 9.43 4.62 22.18
C TYR A 224 8.20 5.34 22.76
N ASN A 225 7.17 5.51 21.94
CA ASN A 225 5.84 5.97 22.34
C ASN A 225 4.83 4.86 22.08
N ARG A 226 4.04 4.51 23.10
CA ARG A 226 2.96 3.53 22.95
C ARG A 226 1.64 4.27 22.76
N LEU A 227 1.15 4.31 21.54
CA LEU A 227 -0.12 4.95 21.19
C LEU A 227 -1.22 3.88 21.17
N ARG A 228 -2.32 4.14 21.85
CA ARG A 228 -3.53 3.31 21.83
C ARG A 228 -4.60 4.00 21.00
N ILE A 229 -5.22 3.24 20.11
CA ILE A 229 -6.31 3.73 19.26
C ILE A 229 -7.63 3.32 19.90
N LYS A 230 -8.33 4.30 20.45
CA LYS A 230 -9.60 4.09 21.15
C LYS A 230 -10.77 4.37 20.22
N ARG A 231 -11.66 3.39 20.16
CA ARG A 231 -12.96 3.50 19.46
C ARG A 231 -14.04 4.11 20.35
N TYR A 232 -13.92 3.90 21.65
CA TYR A 232 -14.88 4.35 22.66
C TYR A 232 -14.13 5.13 23.74
N GLU A 233 -14.88 5.85 24.58
CA GLU A 233 -14.28 6.59 25.70
C GLU A 233 -13.58 5.66 26.70
N GLU A 234 -14.05 4.42 26.82
CA GLU A 234 -13.44 3.41 27.68
C GLU A 234 -12.38 2.60 26.93
N ASP A 235 -11.35 2.22 27.67
CA ASP A 235 -10.25 1.38 27.20
C ASP A 235 -10.76 -0.06 27.02
N THR A 236 -10.62 -0.64 25.82
CA THR A 236 -11.03 -2.03 25.52
C THR A 236 -9.86 -2.94 25.16
N ASP A 237 -9.93 -4.24 25.48
CA ASP A 237 -8.87 -5.21 25.12
C ASP A 237 -8.69 -5.39 23.61
N LYS A 238 -9.66 -4.91 22.81
CA LYS A 238 -9.63 -4.98 21.35
C LYS A 238 -9.01 -3.74 20.71
N ASP A 239 -8.60 -2.77 21.52
CA ASP A 239 -7.97 -1.56 21.01
C ASP A 239 -6.65 -1.90 20.32
N PRO A 240 -6.38 -1.35 19.12
CA PRO A 240 -5.09 -1.49 18.48
C PRO A 240 -4.04 -0.57 19.13
N PHE A 241 -2.79 -1.02 19.12
CA PHE A 241 -1.63 -0.33 19.69
C PHE A 241 -0.58 -0.04 18.61
N ILE A 242 -0.03 1.17 18.60
CA ILE A 242 1.13 1.54 17.80
C ILE A 242 2.31 1.77 18.74
N HIS A 243 3.38 1.02 18.53
CA HIS A 243 4.69 1.27 19.10
C HIS A 243 5.45 2.18 18.13
N LEU A 244 5.32 3.50 18.34
CA LEU A 244 5.93 4.52 17.51
C LEU A 244 7.29 4.91 18.09
N GLU A 245 8.36 4.52 17.40
CA GLU A 245 9.73 4.92 17.73
C GLU A 245 10.06 6.24 17.02
N LYS A 246 10.20 7.30 17.81
CA LYS A 246 10.59 8.63 17.35
C LYS A 246 12.10 8.78 17.42
N MET A 247 12.71 9.01 16.26
CA MET A 247 14.14 9.24 16.11
C MET A 247 14.43 10.73 15.91
N PRO A 248 15.53 11.25 16.50
CA PRO A 248 16.01 12.57 16.16
C PRO A 248 16.42 12.62 14.68
N TYR A 249 16.58 13.82 14.14
CA TYR A 249 17.03 14.00 12.77
C TYR A 249 18.37 13.33 12.52
N LYS A 250 18.45 12.66 11.37
CA LYS A 250 19.65 12.07 10.81
C LYS A 250 19.70 12.30 9.31
N CYS A 251 20.91 12.34 8.78
CA CYS A 251 21.13 12.40 7.34
C CYS A 251 21.00 10.99 6.75
N GLY A 252 20.48 10.89 5.54
CA GLY A 252 20.34 9.61 4.88
C GLY A 252 19.42 9.65 3.67
N ILE A 253 19.17 8.47 3.11
CA ILE A 253 18.23 8.25 2.03
C ILE A 253 16.89 7.87 2.64
N TYR A 254 15.85 8.68 2.44
CA TYR A 254 14.52 8.42 2.96
C TYR A 254 13.62 7.85 1.87
N LEU A 255 13.09 6.65 2.12
CA LEU A 255 12.21 5.95 1.19
C LEU A 255 10.83 5.76 1.80
N LYS A 256 9.85 5.68 0.91
CA LYS A 256 8.51 5.22 1.21
C LYS A 256 8.07 4.20 0.17
N TRP A 257 7.30 3.21 0.58
CA TRP A 257 6.78 2.19 -0.35
C TRP A 257 5.40 1.69 0.07
N LEU A 258 4.64 1.19 -0.90
CA LEU A 258 3.35 0.58 -0.64
C LEU A 258 3.56 -0.80 -0.01
N ASN A 259 3.01 -1.03 1.18
CA ASN A 259 3.13 -2.29 1.89
C ASN A 259 2.00 -3.28 1.55
N ALA A 260 2.14 -4.52 2.03
CA ALA A 260 1.17 -5.58 1.78
C ALA A 260 -0.22 -5.28 2.37
N GLN A 261 -0.34 -4.44 3.40
CA GLN A 261 -1.62 -4.05 4.00
C GLN A 261 -2.33 -2.91 3.24
N GLY A 262 -1.74 -2.40 2.15
CA GLY A 262 -2.31 -1.33 1.34
C GLY A 262 -2.06 0.09 1.89
N GLY A 263 -1.15 0.22 2.86
CA GLY A 263 -0.67 1.49 3.39
C GLY A 263 0.75 1.83 2.91
N TYR A 264 1.28 2.98 3.33
CA TYR A 264 2.68 3.34 3.09
C TYR A 264 3.53 3.03 4.31
N SER A 265 4.69 2.43 4.06
CA SER A 265 5.76 2.25 5.03
C SER A 265 6.93 3.18 4.71
N TYR A 266 7.67 3.59 5.73
CA TYR A 266 8.73 4.58 5.65
C TYR A 266 10.01 4.04 6.28
N TRP A 267 11.16 4.41 5.71
CA TRP A 267 12.45 4.09 6.31
C TRP A 267 13.55 5.06 5.88
N LEU A 268 14.39 5.44 6.83
CA LEU A 268 15.61 6.21 6.59
C LEU A 268 16.83 5.28 6.61
N PHE A 269 17.57 5.24 5.50
CA PHE A 269 18.84 4.56 5.38
C PHE A 269 19.96 5.55 5.74
N GLU A 270 20.47 5.41 6.96
CA GLU A 270 21.42 6.33 7.59
C GLU A 270 22.86 6.04 7.13
N ASP A 271 23.58 7.06 6.65
CA ASP A 271 25.04 7.11 6.37
C ASP A 271 25.67 5.92 5.59
N THR A 272 24.86 5.08 4.95
CA THR A 272 25.30 3.83 4.29
C THR A 272 24.71 3.73 2.89
N TYR A 273 25.00 4.74 2.07
CA TYR A 273 24.63 4.72 0.66
C TYR A 273 25.80 5.04 -0.27
N SER A 274 25.78 4.44 -1.46
CA SER A 274 26.70 4.76 -2.55
C SER A 274 25.92 4.97 -3.84
N ILE A 275 26.34 5.93 -4.66
CA ILE A 275 25.73 6.20 -5.97
C ILE A 275 26.71 5.70 -7.04
N ASP A 276 26.31 4.65 -7.74
CA ASP A 276 27.04 4.10 -8.87
C ASP A 276 26.40 4.60 -10.17
N ARG A 277 27.21 5.06 -11.13
CA ARG A 277 26.73 5.48 -12.46
C ARG A 277 27.11 4.46 -13.51
N ALA A 278 26.11 3.92 -14.19
CA ALA A 278 26.30 3.08 -15.37
C ALA A 278 25.92 3.86 -16.63
N THR A 279 26.74 3.77 -17.68
CA THR A 279 26.44 4.36 -18.99
C THR A 279 26.42 3.27 -20.05
N LYS A 280 25.43 3.29 -20.93
CA LYS A 280 25.28 2.36 -22.05
C LYS A 280 25.26 3.14 -23.35
N SER A 281 26.11 2.74 -24.31
CA SER A 281 26.03 3.28 -25.68
C SER A 281 24.86 2.62 -26.41
N LEU A 282 24.01 3.42 -27.07
CA LEU A 282 22.84 2.93 -27.80
C LEU A 282 23.20 2.33 -29.16
N GLY A 283 24.44 2.50 -29.62
CA GLY A 283 24.96 1.97 -30.87
C GLY A 283 25.67 3.02 -31.70
N GLU A 284 26.23 2.57 -32.82
CA GLU A 284 26.92 3.41 -33.80
C GLU A 284 26.34 3.13 -35.19
N LEU A 285 26.14 4.18 -35.97
CA LEU A 285 25.80 4.10 -37.40
C LEU A 285 27.09 4.19 -38.19
N ASP A 286 27.34 3.21 -39.05
CA ASP A 286 28.44 3.29 -40.01
C ASP A 286 28.12 4.38 -41.03
N ARG A 287 29.06 5.31 -41.20
CA ARG A 287 28.90 6.49 -42.06
C ARG A 287 29.95 6.43 -43.16
N ASP A 288 29.94 5.33 -43.91
CA ASP A 288 30.85 5.11 -45.03
C ASP A 288 30.09 5.22 -46.36
N ASN A 289 29.96 6.44 -46.88
CA ASN A 289 29.38 6.70 -48.21
C ASN A 289 30.25 7.61 -49.10
N ASN A 290 31.45 8.03 -48.65
CA ASN A 290 32.31 8.99 -49.36
C ASN A 290 33.77 8.55 -49.42
N ASN A 291 34.53 9.12 -50.35
CA ASN A 291 35.98 8.91 -50.48
C ASN A 291 36.72 9.33 -49.20
N LEU A 292 37.85 8.67 -48.92
CA LEU A 292 38.68 8.86 -47.72
C LEU A 292 39.04 10.34 -47.41
N GLY A 293 39.07 11.20 -48.43
CA GLY A 293 39.36 12.63 -48.30
C GLY A 293 38.21 13.50 -47.76
N ASP A 294 36.97 13.02 -47.83
CA ASP A 294 35.75 13.74 -47.41
C ASP A 294 35.11 13.14 -46.13
N THR A 295 35.72 12.09 -45.56
CA THR A 295 35.21 11.40 -44.38
C THR A 295 35.72 12.04 -43.09
N PHE A 296 34.82 12.65 -42.31
CA PHE A 296 35.15 13.27 -41.01
C PHE A 296 35.13 12.28 -39.83
N ALA A 297 34.33 11.21 -39.91
CA ALA A 297 34.28 10.12 -38.94
C ALA A 297 33.73 8.85 -39.60
N ARG A 298 34.28 7.68 -39.23
CA ARG A 298 33.85 6.37 -39.76
C ARG A 298 32.49 5.95 -39.24
N THR A 299 32.21 6.21 -37.96
CA THR A 299 30.94 5.90 -37.32
C THR A 299 30.38 7.12 -36.60
N THR A 300 29.05 7.28 -36.59
CA THR A 300 28.34 8.29 -35.80
C THR A 300 27.67 7.58 -34.62
N GLN A 301 27.92 8.04 -33.39
CA GLN A 301 27.24 7.49 -32.22
C GLN A 301 25.77 7.89 -32.22
N ILE A 302 24.87 6.90 -32.10
CA ILE A 302 23.41 7.10 -32.11
C ILE A 302 22.95 7.76 -30.81
N GLY A 303 23.65 7.51 -29.70
CA GLY A 303 23.32 8.10 -28.42
C GLY A 303 23.95 7.36 -27.24
N LYS A 304 23.77 7.93 -26.05
CA LYS A 304 24.17 7.32 -24.77
C LYS A 304 23.03 7.44 -23.78
N GLU A 305 22.82 6.36 -23.04
CA GLU A 305 21.91 6.30 -21.90
C GLU A 305 22.74 6.26 -20.62
N SER A 306 22.38 7.05 -19.62
CA SER A 306 23.03 7.06 -18.31
C SER A 306 22.00 6.78 -17.23
N ILE A 307 22.25 5.73 -16.45
CA ILE A 307 21.40 5.27 -15.36
C ILE A 307 22.22 5.33 -14.07
N ASP A 308 21.71 6.05 -13.08
CA ASP A 308 22.30 6.12 -11.75
C ASP A 308 21.64 5.05 -10.86
N THR A 309 22.44 4.23 -10.18
CA THR A 309 22.01 3.22 -9.20
C THR A 309 22.44 3.67 -7.81
N LEU A 310 21.49 3.77 -6.89
CA LEU A 310 21.70 4.07 -5.48
C LEU A 310 21.70 2.77 -4.70
N LYS A 311 22.83 2.43 -4.07
CA LYS A 311 22.92 1.32 -3.13
C LYS A 311 22.67 1.85 -1.73
N VAL A 312 21.77 1.23 -0.98
CA VAL A 312 21.48 1.56 0.42
C VAL A 312 21.60 0.32 1.28
N VAL A 313 22.08 0.48 2.53
CA VAL A 313 22.19 -0.61 3.50
C VAL A 313 21.36 -0.25 4.74
N ALA A 314 20.58 -1.20 5.23
CA ALA A 314 19.94 -1.12 6.54
C ALA A 314 20.62 -2.13 7.45
N GLU A 315 21.34 -1.64 8.45
CA GLU A 315 22.13 -2.47 9.36
C GLU A 315 21.44 -2.64 10.72
N LEU A 316 21.73 -3.76 11.39
CA LEU A 316 21.36 -4.03 12.77
C LEU A 316 19.85 -3.95 13.05
N LEU A 317 19.01 -4.37 12.10
CA LEU A 317 17.56 -4.32 12.25
C LEU A 317 17.07 -5.35 13.27
N THR A 318 16.18 -4.89 14.16
CA THR A 318 15.35 -5.76 15.01
C THR A 318 14.34 -6.55 14.19
N GLU A 319 13.69 -7.56 14.79
CA GLU A 319 12.70 -8.37 14.06
C GLU A 319 11.55 -7.52 13.50
N ASN A 320 11.02 -6.55 14.25
CA ASN A 320 9.92 -5.72 13.77
C ASN A 320 10.35 -4.75 12.67
N GLU A 321 11.54 -4.16 12.78
CA GLU A 321 12.12 -3.31 11.72
C GLU A 321 12.39 -4.12 10.45
N SER A 322 12.93 -5.33 10.59
CA SER A 322 13.22 -6.22 9.46
C SER A 322 11.95 -6.56 8.67
N ARG A 323 10.80 -6.76 9.34
CA ARG A 323 9.51 -7.01 8.67
C ARG A 323 9.02 -5.82 7.86
N ILE A 324 9.23 -4.60 8.37
CA ILE A 324 8.88 -3.38 7.63
C ILE A 324 9.78 -3.28 6.40
N VAL A 325 11.10 -3.30 6.62
CA VAL A 325 12.10 -3.10 5.56
C VAL A 325 12.03 -4.19 4.50
N GLN A 326 11.78 -5.46 4.87
CA GLN A 326 11.58 -6.55 3.91
C GLN A 326 10.44 -6.27 2.92
N GLY A 327 9.39 -5.56 3.36
CA GLY A 327 8.25 -5.21 2.53
C GLY A 327 8.60 -4.37 1.29
N ILE A 328 9.79 -3.76 1.24
CA ILE A 328 10.25 -3.04 0.04
C ILE A 328 10.46 -3.97 -1.15
N LEU A 329 10.84 -5.24 -0.91
CA LEU A 329 11.11 -6.24 -1.96
C LEU A 329 9.85 -6.61 -2.74
N ASP A 330 8.72 -6.66 -2.05
CA ASP A 330 7.43 -7.05 -2.59
C ASP A 330 6.58 -5.84 -3.02
N SER A 331 7.10 -4.63 -2.84
CA SER A 331 6.33 -3.41 -3.09
C SER A 331 6.19 -3.13 -4.58
N PRO A 332 4.97 -2.85 -5.08
CA PRO A 332 4.76 -2.44 -6.46
C PRO A 332 5.15 -0.97 -6.72
N LYS A 333 5.34 -0.16 -5.67
CA LYS A 333 5.65 1.28 -5.77
C LYS A 333 6.58 1.73 -4.66
N ILE A 334 7.71 2.30 -5.05
CA ILE A 334 8.72 2.84 -4.15
C ILE A 334 8.98 4.29 -4.55
N TYR A 335 9.07 5.16 -3.54
CA TYR A 335 9.32 6.59 -3.69
C TYR A 335 10.57 6.96 -2.89
N LEU A 336 11.43 7.74 -3.53
CA LEU A 336 12.58 8.41 -2.94
C LEU A 336 12.21 9.84 -2.58
N PHE A 337 12.49 10.25 -1.34
CA PHE A 337 12.33 11.63 -0.93
C PHE A 337 13.50 12.49 -1.44
N THR A 338 13.18 13.54 -2.20
CA THR A 338 14.15 14.52 -2.72
C THR A 338 13.94 15.91 -2.11
N GLY A 339 13.02 16.05 -1.15
CA GLY A 339 12.77 17.30 -0.43
C GLY A 339 13.88 17.60 0.57
N LYS A 340 13.86 18.82 1.12
CA LYS A 340 14.76 19.19 2.21
C LYS A 340 14.14 18.77 3.54
N PRO A 341 14.88 18.11 4.44
CA PRO A 341 14.44 17.90 5.82
C PRO A 341 14.10 19.24 6.48
N TYR A 342 13.17 19.23 7.43
CA TYR A 342 12.69 20.44 8.12
C TYR A 342 12.03 21.48 7.22
N SER A 343 11.49 21.05 6.08
CA SER A 343 10.71 21.89 5.19
C SER A 343 9.44 21.16 4.77
N GLN A 344 8.42 21.94 4.42
CA GLN A 344 7.14 21.39 4.01
C GLN A 344 7.32 20.48 2.79
N SER A 345 6.95 19.22 2.95
CA SER A 345 6.97 18.24 1.88
C SER A 345 5.84 18.53 0.88
N SER A 346 6.16 18.35 -0.40
CA SER A 346 5.17 18.29 -1.46
C SER A 346 5.15 16.90 -2.07
N TYR A 347 4.04 16.50 -2.70
CA TYR A 347 4.00 15.27 -3.48
C TYR A 347 5.09 15.25 -4.58
N ARG A 348 5.54 16.41 -5.07
CA ARG A 348 6.65 16.55 -6.03
C ARG A 348 8.03 16.29 -5.45
N HIS A 349 8.16 16.28 -4.12
CA HIS A 349 9.39 15.89 -3.43
C HIS A 349 9.52 14.38 -3.30
N TRP A 350 8.58 13.61 -3.86
CA TRP A 350 8.62 12.16 -3.91
C TRP A 350 8.78 11.72 -5.36
N VAL A 351 9.93 11.10 -5.65
CA VAL A 351 10.25 10.61 -6.99
C VAL A 351 10.11 9.10 -6.99
N GLU A 352 9.35 8.57 -7.94
CA GLU A 352 9.23 7.12 -8.12
C GLU A 352 10.58 6.52 -8.55
N VAL A 353 10.97 5.42 -7.91
CA VAL A 353 12.20 4.68 -8.18
C VAL A 353 11.90 3.18 -8.28
N SER A 354 12.72 2.44 -9.01
CA SER A 354 12.59 0.98 -9.15
C SER A 354 13.64 0.25 -8.33
N LEU A 355 13.27 -0.91 -7.78
CA LEU A 355 14.21 -1.80 -7.11
C LEU A 355 14.89 -2.69 -8.15
N LYS A 356 16.23 -2.65 -8.22
CA LYS A 356 17.04 -3.51 -9.09
C LYS A 356 17.40 -4.84 -8.42
N THR A 357 17.35 -4.87 -7.10
CA THR A 357 17.68 -6.05 -6.29
C THR A 357 16.71 -7.19 -6.57
N THR A 358 17.21 -8.30 -7.13
CA THR A 358 16.39 -9.46 -7.50
C THR A 358 16.30 -10.52 -6.40
N SER A 359 17.24 -10.54 -5.46
CA SER A 359 17.26 -11.51 -4.36
C SER A 359 17.91 -10.92 -3.12
N ALA A 360 17.27 -11.08 -1.96
CA ALA A 360 17.82 -10.73 -0.66
C ALA A 360 17.73 -11.93 0.30
N ARG A 361 18.71 -12.07 1.19
CA ARG A 361 18.66 -13.09 2.25
C ARG A 361 17.77 -12.57 3.38
N ILE A 362 16.62 -13.21 3.56
CA ILE A 362 15.59 -12.73 4.51
C ILE A 362 15.95 -13.04 5.97
N LYS A 363 16.59 -14.18 6.25
CA LYS A 363 16.95 -14.56 7.62
C LYS A 363 18.16 -15.48 7.66
N ASN A 364 19.11 -15.15 8.53
CA ASN A 364 20.19 -16.04 8.95
C ASN A 364 19.94 -16.44 10.40
N PRO A 365 19.56 -17.70 10.72
CA PRO A 365 19.26 -18.11 12.09
C PRO A 365 20.42 -17.92 13.09
N ARG A 366 21.64 -17.72 12.59
CA ARG A 366 22.84 -17.51 13.41
C ARG A 366 23.05 -16.06 13.84
N GLU A 367 22.38 -15.10 13.20
CA GLU A 367 22.54 -13.67 13.47
C GLU A 367 21.21 -13.11 14.00
N PRO A 368 21.17 -12.57 15.22
CA PRO A 368 19.93 -12.06 15.80
C PRO A 368 19.45 -10.76 15.13
N LEU A 369 20.38 -10.00 14.55
CA LEU A 369 20.11 -8.77 13.82
C LEU A 369 20.35 -9.00 12.34
N THR A 370 19.46 -8.46 11.49
CA THR A 370 19.50 -8.68 10.05
C THR A 370 19.95 -7.41 9.33
N ASN A 371 20.81 -7.58 8.34
CA ASN A 371 21.23 -6.51 7.45
C ASN A 371 20.59 -6.71 6.07
N PHE A 372 20.03 -5.65 5.50
CA PHE A 372 19.54 -5.64 4.13
C PHE A 372 20.34 -4.67 3.29
N MET A 373 20.60 -5.03 2.04
CA MET A 373 21.23 -4.17 1.05
C MET A 373 20.32 -4.12 -0.17
N PHE A 374 20.05 -2.92 -0.65
CA PHE A 374 19.18 -2.68 -1.79
C PHE A 374 19.87 -1.79 -2.82
N ASP A 375 19.89 -2.27 -4.06
CA ASP A 375 20.19 -1.48 -5.24
C ASP A 375 18.89 -0.89 -5.81
N ILE A 376 18.82 0.43 -5.85
CA ILE A 376 17.68 1.23 -6.32
C ILE A 376 18.10 1.94 -7.61
N GLU A 377 17.27 1.85 -8.64
CA GLU A 377 17.49 2.52 -9.91
C GLU A 377 16.78 3.88 -9.90
N LEU A 378 17.54 4.95 -10.14
CA LEU A 378 17.03 6.31 -10.21
C LEU A 378 16.48 6.59 -11.62
N PRO A 379 15.55 7.56 -11.79
CA PRO A 379 15.04 7.92 -13.10
C PRO A 379 16.17 8.31 -14.07
N VAL A 380 15.99 7.91 -15.33
CA VAL A 380 16.96 8.20 -16.41
C VAL A 380 17.18 9.70 -16.52
N ARG A 381 18.44 10.15 -16.36
CA ARG A 381 18.79 11.58 -16.41
C ARG A 381 18.77 12.13 -17.83
N TYR A 382 19.31 11.36 -18.79
CA TYR A 382 19.44 11.77 -20.18
C TYR A 382 19.23 10.55 -21.09
N ALA A 383 18.27 10.66 -22.00
CA ALA A 383 18.16 9.82 -23.18
C ALA A 383 18.26 10.77 -24.38
N GLN A 384 19.49 10.94 -24.89
CA GLN A 384 19.72 11.70 -26.13
C GLN A 384 20.01 10.70 -27.25
N THR A 385 19.08 10.61 -28.19
CA THR A 385 19.22 9.87 -29.45
C THR A 385 19.35 10.86 -30.60
N LEU A 386 20.18 10.52 -31.58
CA LEU A 386 20.38 11.25 -32.82
C LEU A 386 19.24 11.03 -33.81
#